data_AF-A0A2E1GQ98-F1
#
_entry.id   AF-A0A2E1GQ98-F1
#
_cell.length_a   1.000
_cell.length_b   1.000
_cell.length_c   1.000
_cell.angle_alpha   90.00
_cell.angle_beta   90.00
_cell.angle_gamma   90.00
#
_symmetry.space_group_name_H-M   'P 1'
#
loop_
_entity.id
_entity.type
_entity.pdbx_description
1 polymer ?
#
loop_
_entity_poly.entity_id
_entity_poly.type
_entity_poly.pdbx_seq_one_letter_code
_entity_poly.pdbx_strand_id
1 'polypeptide(L)'
;MNEQRVELFIKERKFSFMIPFNDYVPFKKAEKKIISLIENIEHTDEQLDEAIVYSALQLAIQNEKLITEKSEDNTESNDQMSELIKKIEIFLNQ
;
A
#
# COMPACT_ATOMS: atom_id res chain seq x y z
N MET A 1 -5.57 -14.39 19.28
CA MET A 1 -4.83 -13.31 18.58
C MET A 1 -4.91 -12.08 19.45
N ASN A 2 -3.78 -11.40 19.68
CA ASN A 2 -3.84 -10.14 20.42
C ASN A 2 -4.29 -9.07 19.41
N GLU A 3 -5.47 -8.51 19.65
CA GLU A 3 -6.03 -7.40 18.89
C GLU A 3 -6.24 -6.21 19.82
N GLN A 4 -6.22 -5.00 19.27
CA GLN A 4 -6.52 -3.78 19.98
C GLN A 4 -7.53 -2.94 19.21
N ARG A 5 -8.33 -2.17 19.96
CA ARG A 5 -9.24 -1.19 19.37
C ARG A 5 -8.47 0.07 19.01
N VAL A 6 -8.68 0.55 17.79
CA VAL A 6 -8.22 1.85 17.32
C VAL A 6 -9.38 2.66 16.80
N GLU A 7 -9.22 3.98 16.80
CA GLU A 7 -10.22 4.94 16.36
C GLU A 7 -9.61 5.86 15.32
N LEU A 8 -10.38 6.18 14.29
CA LEU A 8 -10.05 7.12 13.22
C LEU A 8 -11.14 8.20 13.23
N PHE A 9 -10.71 9.47 13.19
CA PHE A 9 -11.61 10.60 13.11
C PHE A 9 -11.42 11.30 11.76
N ILE A 10 -12.52 11.48 11.03
CA ILE A 10 -12.56 12.24 9.78
C ILE A 10 -13.68 13.28 9.95
N LYS A 11 -13.31 14.57 10.01
CA LYS A 11 -14.20 15.66 10.43
C LYS A 11 -14.88 15.29 11.76
N GLU A 12 -16.21 15.33 11.84
CA GLU A 12 -16.98 14.98 13.04
C GLU A 12 -17.32 13.48 13.15
N ARG A 13 -16.88 12.66 12.18
CA ARG A 13 -17.21 11.22 12.13
C ARG A 13 -16.12 10.39 12.81
N LYS A 14 -16.56 9.44 13.64
CA LYS A 14 -15.72 8.47 14.34
C LYS A 14 -15.89 7.08 13.73
N PHE A 15 -14.78 6.47 13.37
CA PHE A 15 -14.69 5.08 12.92
C PHE A 15 -13.87 4.27 13.94
N SER A 16 -14.27 3.02 14.21
CA SER A 16 -13.60 2.18 15.19
C SER A 16 -13.34 0.79 14.63
N PHE A 17 -12.11 0.31 14.80
CA PHE A 17 -11.63 -0.94 14.22
C PHE A 17 -10.93 -1.78 15.27
N MET A 18 -10.98 -3.10 15.11
CA MET A 18 -10.10 -4.04 15.81
C MET A 18 -8.95 -4.38 14.86
N ILE A 19 -7.72 -4.19 15.31
CA ILE A 19 -6.52 -4.49 14.52
C ILE A 19 -5.55 -5.37 15.30
N PRO A 20 -4.72 -6.18 14.63
CA PRO A 20 -3.59 -6.86 15.26
C PRO A 20 -2.65 -5.88 15.99
N PHE A 21 -2.05 -6.28 17.11
CA PHE A 21 -1.16 -5.37 17.86
C PHE A 21 0.03 -4.85 17.06
N ASN A 22 0.62 -5.70 16.21
CA ASN A 22 1.73 -5.37 15.33
C ASN A 22 1.37 -4.30 14.28
N ASP A 23 0.08 -4.12 13.99
CA ASP A 23 -0.40 -3.19 12.98
C ASP A 23 -0.67 -1.78 13.53
N TYR A 24 -0.48 -1.53 14.84
CA TYR A 24 -0.72 -0.22 15.43
C TYR A 24 0.10 0.91 14.79
N VAL A 25 1.42 0.70 14.67
CA VAL A 25 2.31 1.71 14.09
C VAL A 25 2.01 1.92 12.60
N PRO A 26 1.85 0.86 11.77
CA PRO A 26 1.33 1.00 10.41
C PRO A 26 -0.02 1.72 10.32
N PHE A 27 -0.97 1.40 11.19
CA PHE A 27 -2.28 2.03 11.25
C PHE A 27 -2.17 3.53 11.49
N LYS A 28 -1.35 3.97 12.46
CA LYS A 28 -1.14 5.41 12.74
C LYS A 28 -0.50 6.17 11.57
N LYS A 29 0.29 5.49 10.73
CA LYS A 29 0.81 6.08 9.49
C LYS A 29 -0.27 6.15 8.41
N ALA A 30 -1.06 5.09 8.24
CA ALA A 30 -2.16 5.04 7.28
C ALA A 30 -3.26 6.06 7.60
N GLU A 31 -3.61 6.21 8.89
CA GLU A 31 -4.54 7.23 9.41
C GLU A 31 -4.16 8.64 8.95
N LYS A 32 -2.90 9.05 9.17
CA LYS A 32 -2.43 10.36 8.72
C LYS A 32 -2.50 10.52 7.20
N LYS A 33 -2.16 9.46 6.46
CA LYS A 33 -2.15 9.49 4.99
C LYS A 33 -3.56 9.63 4.42
N ILE A 34 -4.52 8.87 4.92
CA ILE A 34 -5.90 8.92 4.40
C ILE A 34 -6.59 10.24 4.74
N ILE A 35 -6.37 10.79 5.95
CA ILE A 35 -6.87 12.12 6.33
C ILE A 35 -6.33 13.18 5.37
N SER A 36 -5.02 13.18 5.12
CA SER A 36 -4.41 14.14 4.19
C SER A 36 -4.93 14.01 2.76
N LEU A 37 -5.21 12.79 2.28
CA LEU A 37 -5.79 12.59 0.95
C LEU A 37 -7.20 13.19 0.85
N ILE A 38 -8.03 12.94 1.86
CA ILE A 38 -9.41 13.48 1.92
C ILE A 38 -9.38 15.01 1.97
N GLU A 39 -8.51 15.59 2.80
CA GLU A 39 -8.38 17.05 2.95
C GLU A 39 -7.86 17.76 1.68
N ASN A 40 -7.10 17.05 0.84
CA ASN A 40 -6.58 17.60 -0.43
C ASN A 40 -7.61 17.53 -1.58
N ILE A 41 -8.73 16.85 -1.39
CA ILE A 41 -9.82 16.82 -2.37
C ILE A 41 -10.79 17.95 -2.03
N GLU A 42 -11.13 18.78 -3.01
CA GLU A 42 -12.22 19.75 -2.84
C GLU A 42 -13.56 19.01 -2.80
N HIS A 43 -14.23 19.04 -1.66
CA HIS A 43 -15.51 18.36 -1.45
C HIS A 43 -16.37 19.16 -0.45
N THR A 44 -17.69 19.15 -0.65
CA THR A 44 -18.64 19.63 0.37
C THR A 44 -18.80 18.59 1.49
N ASP A 45 -19.45 18.95 2.59
CA ASP A 45 -19.73 17.99 3.67
C ASP A 45 -20.65 16.84 3.24
N GLU A 46 -21.55 17.09 2.29
CA GLU A 46 -22.42 16.08 1.68
C GLU A 46 -21.63 15.08 0.83
N GLN A 47 -20.47 15.50 0.30
CA GLN A 47 -19.59 14.71 -0.56
C GLN A 47 -18.47 13.99 0.23
N LEU A 48 -18.53 14.01 1.56
CA LEU A 48 -17.48 13.44 2.41
C LEU A 48 -17.32 11.92 2.17
N ASP A 49 -18.42 11.21 1.97
CA ASP A 49 -18.39 9.76 1.73
C ASP A 49 -17.71 9.44 0.39
N GLU A 50 -18.02 10.20 -0.67
CA GLU A 50 -17.37 10.11 -1.96
C GLU A 50 -15.88 10.44 -1.86
N ALA A 51 -15.50 11.46 -1.09
CA ALA A 51 -14.10 11.82 -0.87
C ALA A 51 -13.31 10.72 -0.13
N ILE A 52 -13.94 10.09 0.88
CA ILE A 52 -13.37 8.92 1.59
C ILE A 52 -13.18 7.75 0.63
N VAL A 53 -14.20 7.39 -0.14
CA VAL A 53 -14.14 6.27 -1.10
C VAL A 53 -13.12 6.55 -2.20
N TYR A 54 -13.09 7.75 -2.75
CA TYR A 54 -12.14 8.14 -3.78
C TYR A 54 -10.69 8.08 -3.26
N SER A 55 -10.44 8.54 -2.04
CA SER A 55 -9.12 8.43 -1.39
C SER A 55 -8.68 6.97 -1.20
N ALA A 56 -9.60 6.10 -0.81
CA ALA A 56 -9.33 4.66 -0.70
C ALA A 56 -9.00 4.03 -2.06
N LEU A 57 -9.75 4.38 -3.11
CA LEU A 57 -9.48 3.93 -4.48
C LEU A 57 -8.11 4.42 -4.98
N GLN A 58 -7.75 5.67 -4.70
CA GLN A 58 -6.45 6.22 -5.07
C GLN A 58 -5.29 5.46 -4.41
N LEU A 59 -5.43 5.10 -3.13
CA LEU A 59 -4.46 4.26 -2.42
C LEU A 59 -4.38 2.85 -3.01
N ALA A 60 -5.51 2.23 -3.34
CA ALA A 60 -5.53 0.91 -3.98
C ALA A 60 -4.85 0.92 -5.35
N ILE A 61 -5.12 1.93 -6.19
CA ILE A 61 -4.47 2.10 -7.49
C ILE A 61 -2.96 2.30 -7.34
N GLN A 62 -2.53 3.12 -6.37
CA GLN A 62 -1.09 3.29 -6.08
C GLN A 62 -0.44 1.97 -5.68
N ASN A 63 -1.12 1.16 -4.85
CA ASN A 63 -0.62 -0.13 -4.43
C ASN A 63 -0.49 -1.11 -5.61
N GLU A 64 -1.48 -1.17 -6.50
CA GLU A 64 -1.41 -2.00 -7.70
C GLU A 64 -0.25 -1.60 -8.61
N LYS A 65 -0.03 -0.30 -8.85
CA LYS A 65 1.13 0.19 -9.61
C LYS A 65 2.45 -0.28 -8.99
N LEU A 66 2.61 -0.16 -7.67
CA LEU A 66 3.81 -0.60 -6.97
C LEU A 66 4.02 -2.12 -7.03
N ILE A 67 2.94 -2.91 -7.03
CA ILE A 67 3.01 -4.36 -7.20
C ILE A 67 3.47 -4.70 -8.62
N THR A 68 2.89 -4.05 -9.63
CA THR A 68 3.27 -4.24 -11.04
C THR A 68 4.74 -3.90 -11.26
N GLU A 69 5.20 -2.71 -10.83
CA GLU A 69 6.60 -2.29 -10.92
C GLU A 69 7.55 -3.31 -10.28
N LYS A 70 7.26 -3.75 -9.05
CA LYS A 70 8.09 -4.78 -8.38
C LYS A 70 8.09 -6.12 -9.10
N SER A 71 6.98 -6.51 -9.73
CA SER A 71 6.90 -7.77 -10.47
C SER A 71 7.71 -7.73 -11.76
N GLU A 72 7.72 -6.57 -12.44
CA GLU A 72 8.55 -6.33 -13.63
C GLU A 72 10.04 -6.35 -13.25
N ASP A 73 10.43 -5.61 -12.20
CA ASP A 73 11.82 -5.57 -11.69
C ASP A 73 12.34 -6.97 -11.30
N ASN A 74 11.50 -7.78 -10.66
CA ASN A 74 11.86 -9.15 -10.27
C ASN A 74 12.02 -10.07 -11.49
N THR A 75 11.23 -9.84 -12.54
CA THR A 75 11.34 -10.62 -13.78
C THR A 75 12.66 -10.31 -14.48
N GLU A 76 12.99 -9.02 -14.63
CA GLU A 76 14.26 -8.59 -15.21
C GLU A 76 15.47 -9.11 -14.42
N SER A 77 15.40 -9.04 -13.08
CA SER A 77 16.46 -9.56 -12.20
C SER A 77 16.66 -11.08 -12.33
N ASN A 78 15.57 -11.83 -12.48
CA ASN A 78 15.63 -13.29 -12.67
C ASN A 78 16.21 -13.67 -14.04
N ASP A 79 15.88 -12.92 -15.08
CA ASP A 79 16.42 -13.15 -16.43
C ASP A 79 17.93 -12.90 -16.46
N GLN A 80 18.40 -11.81 -15.84
CA GLN A 80 19.83 -11.51 -15.69
C GLN A 80 20.56 -12.61 -14.90
N MET A 81 19.96 -13.10 -13.80
CA MET A 81 20.52 -14.20 -13.02
C MET A 81 20.62 -15.49 -13.85
N SER A 82 19.59 -15.82 -14.63
CA SER A 82 19.58 -16.99 -15.52
C SER A 82 20.67 -16.90 -16.59
N GLU A 83 20.88 -15.72 -17.17
CA GLU A 83 21.95 -15.48 -18.15
C GLU A 83 23.34 -15.65 -17.51
N LEU A 84 23.52 -15.18 -16.27
CA LEU A 84 24.77 -15.33 -15.54
C LEU A 84 25.07 -16.81 -15.24
N ILE A 85 24.07 -17.57 -14.79
CA ILE A 85 24.19 -19.03 -14.55
C ILE A 85 24.61 -19.73 -15.84
N LYS A 86 23.95 -19.45 -16.97
CA LYS A 86 24.34 -20.02 -18.28
C LYS A 86 25.78 -19.71 -18.66
N LYS A 87 26.25 -18.47 -18.43
CA LYS A 87 27.66 -18.10 -18.68
C LYS A 87 28.63 -18.88 -17.80
N ILE A 88 28.30 -19.10 -16.53
CA ILE A 88 29.12 -19.90 -15.60
C ILE A 88 29.15 -21.37 -16.04
N GLU A 89 28.01 -21.94 -16.42
CA GLU A 89 27.92 -23.33 -16.93
C GLU A 89 28.75 -23.54 -18.20
N ILE A 90 28.73 -22.58 -19.13
CA ILE A 90 29.59 -22.63 -20.32
C ILE A 90 31.07 -22.60 -19.93
N PHE A 91 31.45 -21.72 -19.00
CA PHE A 91 32.84 -21.58 -18.55
C PHE A 91 33.36 -22.84 -17.83
N LEU A 92 32.54 -23.48 -16.99
CA LEU A 92 32.94 -24.69 -16.24
C LEU A 92 33.07 -25.95 -17.11
N ASN A 93 32.44 -25.96 -18.29
CA ASN A 93 32.45 -27.10 -19.22
C ASN A 93 33.47 -26.93 -20.37
N GLN A 94 34.36 -25.93 -20.29
CA GLN A 94 35.52 -25.75 -21.17
C GLN A 94 36.78 -26.34 -20.51
#